data_AF-A0A074MY65-F1
#
_entry.id   AF-A0A074MY65-F1
#
_cell.length_a   1.000
_cell.length_b   1.000
_cell.length_c   1.000
_cell.angle_alpha   90.00
_cell.angle_beta   90.00
_cell.angle_gamma   90.00
#
_symmetry.space_group_name_H-M   'P 1'
#
loop_
_entity.id
_entity.type
_entity.pdbx_description
1 polymer ?
#
loop_
_entity_poly.entity_id
_entity_poly.type
_entity_poly.pdbx_seq_one_letter_code
_entity_poly.pdbx_strand_id
1 'polypeptide(L)' 'MLMIFSATSILSSAWLVLHARDVALILRHILPIDPGLGKRLASFRQVCAMMTLFGFSVSAEVLIVLRVSLGR' A
#
# COMPACT_ATOMS: atom_id res chain seq x y z
N MET A 1 -9.49 -15.77 6.97
CA MET A 1 -9.64 -14.40 6.43
C MET A 1 -8.51 -13.48 6.86
N LEU A 2 -8.25 -13.32 8.17
CA LEU A 2 -7.19 -12.40 8.65
C LEU A 2 -5.82 -12.68 8.03
N MET A 3 -5.39 -13.95 7.96
CA MET A 3 -4.13 -14.34 7.28
C MET A 3 -4.05 -13.92 5.80
N ILE A 4 -5.16 -13.92 5.06
CA ILE A 4 -5.18 -13.54 3.64
C ILE A 4 -5.00 -12.03 3.50
N PHE A 5 -5.68 -11.25 4.34
CA PHE A 5 -5.52 -9.80 4.36
C PHE A 5 -4.10 -9.42 4.77
N SER A 6 -3.55 -10.04 5.82
CA SER A 6 -2.16 -9.80 6.25
C SER A 6 -1.14 -10.19 5.19
N ALA A 7 -1.30 -11.34 4.53
CA ALA A 7 -0.43 -11.71 3.41
C ALA A 7 -0.51 -10.68 2.27
N THR A 8 -1.71 -10.22 1.93
CA THR A 8 -1.92 -9.21 0.87
C THR A 8 -1.34 -7.85 1.26
N SER A 9 -1.49 -7.44 2.52
CA SER A 9 -0.92 -6.22 3.09
C SER A 9 0.61 -6.26 3.04
N ILE A 10 1.21 -7.37 3.45
CA ILE A 10 2.67 -7.57 3.40
C ILE A 10 3.18 -7.56 1.95
N LEU A 11 2.55 -8.31 1.05
CA LEU A 11 2.98 -8.37 -0.35
C LEU A 11 2.84 -7.02 -1.08
N SER A 12 1.72 -6.32 -0.86
CA SER A 12 1.50 -5.00 -1.47
C SER A 12 2.44 -3.94 -0.88
N SER A 13 2.70 -3.96 0.44
CA SER A 13 3.68 -3.05 1.06
C SER A 13 5.10 -3.30 0.57
N ALA A 14 5.54 -4.56 0.48
CA ALA A 14 6.85 -4.91 -0.07
C ALA A 14 6.98 -4.45 -1.53
N TRP A 15 5.93 -4.62 -2.33
CA TRP A 15 5.91 -4.15 -3.72
C TRP A 15 6.01 -2.63 -3.81
N LEU A 16 5.29 -1.88 -2.96
CA LEU A 16 5.33 -0.42 -2.92
C LEU A 16 6.71 0.10 -2.50
N VAL A 17 7.40 -0.57 -1.57
CA VAL A 17 8.77 -0.24 -1.17
C VAL A 17 9.75 -0.46 -2.33
N LEU A 18 9.62 -1.57 -3.06
CA LEU A 18 10.45 -1.84 -4.25
C LEU A 18 10.21 -0.80 -5.36
N HIS A 19 9.03 -0.18 -5.40
CA HIS A 19 8.66 0.87 -6.36
C HIS A 19 8.55 2.24 -5.69
N ALA A 20 9.30 2.49 -4.61
CA ALA A 20 9.20 3.70 -3.80
C ALA A 20 9.35 4.99 -4.64
N ARG A 21 10.19 4.96 -5.68
CA ARG A 21 10.34 6.09 -6.62
C ARG A 21 9.06 6.38 -7.41
N ASP A 22 8.42 5.34 -7.92
CA ASP A 22 7.19 5.50 -8.71
C ASP A 22 6.03 5.95 -7.82
N VAL A 23 6.02 5.47 -6.57
CA VAL A 23 5.13 5.93 -5.50
C VAL A 23 5.37 7.41 -5.18
N ALA A 24 6.62 7.82 -4.99
CA ALA A 24 6.99 9.22 -4.74
C ALA A 24 6.60 10.15 -5.90
N LEU A 25 6.73 9.70 -7.15
CA LEU A 25 6.28 10.45 -8.33
C LEU A 25 4.76 10.72 -8.32
N ILE A 26 3.96 9.77 -7.84
CA ILE A 26 2.51 9.97 -7.66
C ILE A 26 2.26 10.94 -6.51
N LEU A 27 2.85 10.67 -5.35
CA LEU A 27 2.64 11.42 -4.12
C LEU A 27 3.19 12.85 -4.18
N ARG A 28 4.10 13.16 -5.11
CA ARG A 28 4.65 14.51 -5.32
C ARG A 28 3.57 15.59 -5.48
N HIS A 29 2.40 15.22 -6.01
CA HIS A 29 1.29 16.15 -6.18
C HIS A 29 0.66 16.60 -4.85
N ILE A 30 0.85 15.81 -3.78
CA ILE A 30 0.23 16.01 -2.47
C ILE A 30 1.29 16.35 -1.42
N LEU A 31 2.47 15.74 -1.52
CA LEU A 31 3.58 15.88 -0.59
C LEU A 31 4.81 16.36 -1.36
N PRO A 32 5.57 17.35 -0.87
CA PRO A 32 6.78 17.83 -1.52
C PRO A 32 7.95 16.84 -1.33
N ILE A 33 7.85 15.67 -1.96
CA ILE A 33 8.85 14.59 -1.93
C ILE A 33 9.68 14.62 -3.20
N ASP A 34 11.00 14.56 -3.07
CA ASP A 34 11.90 14.35 -4.21
C ASP A 34 12.01 12.84 -4.50
N PRO A 35 11.55 12.35 -5.67
CA PRO A 35 11.59 10.93 -6.03
C PRO A 35 13.01 10.40 -6.28
N GLY A 36 14.02 11.28 -6.34
CA GLY A 36 15.41 10.90 -6.57
C GLY A 36 15.69 10.38 -7.99
N LEU A 37 16.96 10.02 -8.21
CA LEU A 37 17.47 9.57 -9.51
C LEU A 37 17.19 8.07 -9.73
N GLY A 38 16.80 7.68 -10.95
CA GLY A 38 16.55 6.28 -11.28
C GLY A 38 15.73 6.07 -12.56
N LYS A 39 15.36 4.81 -12.81
CA LYS A 39 14.41 4.43 -13.88
C LYS A 39 13.03 4.16 -13.29
N ARG A 40 12.01 4.46 -14.08
CA ARG A 40 10.61 4.18 -13.73
C ARG A 40 10.37 2.69 -14.00
N LEU A 41 9.86 1.96 -13.01
CA LEU A 41 9.70 0.50 -13.09
C LEU A 41 8.23 0.10 -13.27
N ALA A 42 7.31 0.88 -12.73
CA ALA A 42 5.87 0.65 -12.83
C ALA A 42 5.09 1.82 -13.43
N SER A 43 3.96 1.48 -14.07
CA SER A 43 3.00 2.47 -14.55
C SER A 43 2.22 3.10 -13.39
N PHE A 44 1.73 4.33 -13.57
CA PHE A 44 0.95 5.03 -12.53
C PHE A 44 -0.27 4.21 -12.11
N ARG A 45 -0.92 3.55 -13.08
CA ARG A 45 -2.08 2.70 -12.83
C ARG A 45 -1.75 1.51 -11.92
N GLN A 46 -0.60 0.86 -12.12
CA GLN A 46 -0.17 -0.26 -11.27
C GLN A 46 0.12 0.20 -9.84
N VAL A 47 0.81 1.32 -9.68
CA VAL A 47 1.13 1.86 -8.36
C VAL A 47 -0.15 2.26 -7.62
N CYS A 48 -1.10 2.95 -8.28
CA CYS A 48 -2.40 3.26 -7.68
C CYS A 48 -3.17 1.99 -7.27
N ALA A 49 -3.15 0.94 -8.10
CA ALA A 49 -3.79 -0.33 -7.79
C ALA A 49 -3.17 -0.97 -6.53
N MET A 50 -1.84 -0.98 -6.42
CA MET A 50 -1.15 -1.54 -5.26
C MET A 50 -1.35 -0.71 -3.98
N MET A 51 -1.39 0.62 -4.08
CA MET A 51 -1.76 1.48 -2.95
C MET A 51 -3.20 1.20 -2.48
N THR A 52 -4.13 1.00 -3.41
CA THR A 52 -5.53 0.68 -3.09
C THR A 52 -5.65 -0.68 -2.42
N LEU A 53 -4.97 -1.70 -2.95
CA LEU A 53 -4.94 -3.04 -2.35
C LEU A 53 -4.36 -3.01 -0.94
N PHE A 54 -3.23 -2.32 -0.75
CA PHE A 54 -2.63 -2.15 0.57
C PHE A 54 -3.61 -1.49 1.56
N GLY A 55 -4.20 -0.36 1.17
CA GLY A 55 -5.17 0.35 2.02
C GLY A 55 -6.39 -0.49 2.38
N PHE A 56 -6.94 -1.25 1.42
CA PHE A 56 -8.07 -2.14 1.66
C PHE A 56 -7.71 -3.29 2.62
N SER A 57 -6.57 -3.94 2.41
CA SER A 57 -6.10 -5.02 3.28
C SER A 57 -5.87 -4.55 4.71
N VAL A 58 -5.18 -3.43 4.91
CA VAL A 58 -4.95 -2.86 6.24
C VAL A 58 -6.27 -2.46 6.90
N SER A 59 -7.18 -1.82 6.17
CA SER A 59 -8.48 -1.41 6.71
C SER A 59 -9.31 -2.63 7.14
N ALA A 60 -9.31 -3.70 6.33
CA ALA A 60 -10.00 -4.94 6.66
C ALA A 60 -9.38 -5.61 7.91
N GLU A 61 -8.05 -5.66 8.02
CA GLU A 61 -7.35 -6.18 9.20
C GLU A 61 -7.73 -5.41 10.46
N VAL A 62 -7.65 -4.08 10.42
CA VAL A 62 -8.01 -3.21 11.55
C VAL A 62 -9.45 -3.42 11.98
N LEU A 63 -10.39 -3.51 11.03
CA LEU A 63 -11.80 -3.77 11.34
C LEU A 63 -12.00 -5.13 12.01
N ILE A 64 -11.32 -6.19 11.53
CA ILE A 64 -11.41 -7.52 12.15
C ILE A 64 -10.84 -7.49 13.56
N VAL A 65 -9.66 -6.90 13.76
CA VAL A 65 -9.03 -6.80 15.08
C VAL A 65 -9.90 -5.99 16.05
N LEU A 66 -10.50 -4.88 15.58
CA LEU A 66 -11.40 -4.06 16.36
C LEU A 66 -12.66 -4.84 16.78
N ARG A 67 -13.27 -5.60 15.84
CA ARG A 67 -14.43 -6.46 16.13
C ARG A 67 -14.11 -7.47 17.23
N VAL A 68 -13.00 -8.19 17.07
CA VAL A 68 -12.50 -9.16 18.06
C VAL A 68 -12.27 -8.50 19.42
N SER A 69 -11.65 -7.31 19.44
CA SER A 69 -11.36 -6.56 20.67
C SER A 69 -12.63 -6.07 21.39
N LEU A 70 -13.71 -5.82 20.64
CA LEU A 70 -15.01 -5.42 21.18
C LEU A 70 -15.89 -6.63 21.57
N GLY A 71 -15.38 -7.85 21.46
CA GLY A 71 -16.14 -9.08 21.75
C GLY A 71 -17.31 -9.32 20.79
N ARG A 72 -17.24 -8.77 19.58
CA ARG A 72 -18.28 -8.87 18.54
C ARG A 72 -17.83 -9.66 17.33
#